data_AF-A0A7V3JM23-F1
#
_entry.id   AF-A0A7V3JM23-F1
#
_cell.length_a   1.000
_cell.length_b   1.000
_cell.length_c   1.000
_cell.angle_alpha   90.00
_cell.angle_beta   90.00
_cell.angle_gamma   90.00
#
_symmetry.space_group_name_H-M   'P 1'
#
loop_
_entity.id
_entity.type
_entity.pdbx_description
1 polymer ?
#
loop_
_entity_poly.entity_id
_entity_poly.type
_entity_poly.pdbx_seq_one_letter_code
_entity_poly.pdbx_strand_id
1 'polypeptide(L)' 'MRMWQCAVWVAVLAGGSAGAKAGEMVLAEAARSPFQIVIAEQASPSERYGAEELQRLLQEMSGARLPIVTDA' A
#
# COMPACT_ATOMS: atom_id res chain seq x y z
N MET A 1 8.94 57.23 16.34
CA MET A 1 7.97 56.78 15.33
C MET A 1 8.56 55.53 14.68
N ARG A 2 8.27 54.34 15.24
CA ARG A 2 7.38 53.32 14.64
C ARG A 2 7.84 53.01 13.21
N MET A 3 8.70 52.01 13.05
CA MET A 3 8.31 50.67 12.58
C MET A 3 7.79 50.68 11.14
N TRP A 4 8.63 50.32 10.16
CA TRP A 4 8.14 49.74 8.91
C TRP A 4 9.16 48.77 8.28
N GLN A 5 9.02 47.52 8.73
CA GLN A 5 9.18 46.24 8.02
C GLN A 5 10.54 45.82 7.44
N CYS A 6 11.14 44.92 8.21
CA CYS A 6 11.81 43.71 7.74
C CYS A 6 10.90 42.91 6.79
N ALA A 7 11.33 42.69 5.55
CA ALA A 7 10.76 41.66 4.69
C ALA A 7 11.81 41.15 3.70
N VAL A 8 12.90 40.60 4.22
CA VAL A 8 13.78 39.75 3.40
C VAL A 8 13.06 38.41 3.26
N TRP A 9 12.58 38.16 2.05
CA TRP A 9 11.90 36.95 1.64
C TRP A 9 12.78 35.73 1.90
N VAL A 10 12.42 34.93 2.90
CA VAL A 10 12.97 33.58 3.06
C VAL A 10 12.42 32.75 1.90
N ALA A 11 13.32 32.36 1.02
CA ALA A 11 13.06 31.52 -0.13
C ALA A 11 12.36 30.23 0.33
N VAL A 12 11.15 30.02 -0.18
CA VAL A 12 10.41 28.77 -0.08
C VAL A 12 11.24 27.69 -0.80
N LEU A 13 11.86 26.80 -0.03
CA LEU A 13 12.36 25.54 -0.54
C LEU A 13 11.15 24.66 -0.88
N ALA A 14 10.61 24.85 -2.08
CA ALA A 14 9.68 23.90 -2.69
C ALA A 14 10.47 22.66 -3.10
N GLY A 15 10.83 21.84 -2.10
CA GLY A 15 11.22 20.45 -2.32
C GLY A 15 9.99 19.72 -2.85
N GLY A 16 9.83 19.72 -4.17
CA GLY A 16 8.83 18.91 -4.84
C GLY A 16 9.14 17.46 -4.54
N SER A 17 8.40 16.86 -3.60
CA SER A 17 8.24 15.42 -3.56
C SER A 17 7.63 15.05 -4.90
N ALA A 18 8.46 14.47 -5.77
CA ALA A 18 7.98 13.75 -6.94
C ALA A 18 7.14 12.58 -6.43
N GLY A 19 5.88 12.88 -6.08
CA GLY A 19 4.89 11.88 -5.75
C GLY A 19 4.79 11.02 -6.99
N ALA A 20 5.34 9.81 -6.93
CA ALA A 20 5.04 8.79 -7.91
C ALA A 20 3.52 8.77 -8.03
N LYS A 21 2.99 9.08 -9.22
CA LYS A 21 1.59 8.80 -9.51
C LYS A 21 1.47 7.28 -9.37
N ALA A 22 1.05 6.82 -8.20
CA ALA A 22 0.68 5.44 -8.00
C ALA A 22 -0.42 5.17 -9.03
N GLY A 23 -0.08 4.41 -10.07
CA GLY A 23 -1.08 3.92 -11.00
C GLY A 23 -2.14 3.17 -10.20
N GLU A 24 -3.39 3.26 -10.63
CA GLU A 24 -4.47 2.49 -10.03
C GLU A 24 -4.09 0.99 -10.05
N MET A 25 -4.01 0.39 -8.86
CA MET A 25 -3.68 -1.03 -8.71
C MET A 25 -4.98 -1.80 -8.45
N VAL A 26 -5.38 -2.62 -9.42
CA VAL A 26 -6.56 -3.48 -9.31
C VAL A 26 -6.12 -4.84 -8.77
N LEU A 27 -6.41 -5.11 -7.50
CA LEU A 27 -6.05 -6.39 -6.86
C LEU A 27 -6.85 -7.57 -7.41
N ALA A 28 -8.12 -7.36 -7.77
CA ALA A 28 -8.98 -8.38 -8.34
C ALA A 28 -10.05 -7.77 -9.25
N GLU A 29 -10.30 -8.41 -10.39
CA GLU A 29 -11.36 -8.05 -11.33
C GLU A 29 -11.91 -9.31 -11.99
N ALA A 30 -13.21 -9.35 -12.24
CA ALA A 30 -13.88 -10.48 -12.88
C ALA A 30 -13.53 -11.84 -12.21
N ALA A 31 -13.60 -11.88 -10.87
CA ALA A 31 -13.29 -13.04 -10.03
C ALA A 31 -11.86 -13.63 -10.23
N ARG A 32 -10.92 -12.81 -10.72
CA ARG A 32 -9.53 -13.20 -10.95
C ARG A 32 -8.57 -12.18 -10.36
N SER A 33 -7.39 -12.64 -9.97
CA SER A 33 -6.30 -11.81 -9.50
C SER A 33 -4.97 -12.29 -10.08
N PRO A 34 -4.11 -11.39 -10.56
CA PRO A 34 -2.73 -11.74 -10.91
C PRO A 34 -1.79 -11.76 -9.70
N PHE A 35 -2.31 -11.51 -8.49
CA PHE A 35 -1.53 -11.38 -7.26
C PHE A 35 -1.63 -12.61 -6.37
N GLN A 36 -0.70 -12.67 -5.42
CA GLN A 36 -0.59 -13.71 -4.40
C GLN A 36 -0.33 -13.06 -3.04
N ILE A 37 -0.75 -13.74 -1.96
CA ILE A 37 -0.44 -13.37 -0.58
C ILE A 37 0.85 -14.10 -0.21
N VAL A 38 1.94 -13.37 -0.03
CA VAL A 38 3.23 -13.95 0.32
C VAL A 38 3.43 -13.85 1.84
N ILE A 39 3.78 -14.96 2.48
CA ILE A 39 4.23 -15.03 3.87
C ILE A 39 5.64 -15.64 3.93
N ALA A 40 6.38 -15.40 5.02
CA ALA A 40 7.67 -16.05 5.21
C ALA A 40 7.53 -17.58 5.27
N GLU A 41 8.53 -18.33 4.81
CA GLU A 41 8.59 -19.79 4.93
C GLU A 41 8.34 -20.24 6.39
N GLN A 42 8.92 -19.49 7.35
CA GLN A 42 8.82 -19.71 8.79
C GLN A 42 7.82 -18.79 9.50
N ALA A 43 6.77 -18.34 8.78
CA ALA A 43 5.72 -17.50 9.37
C ALA A 43 5.09 -18.13 10.61
N SER A 44 4.86 -17.29 11.62
CA SER A 44 4.20 -17.65 12.88
C SER A 44 2.77 -18.14 12.66
N PRO A 45 2.17 -18.88 13.62
CA PRO A 45 0.77 -19.30 13.51
C PRO A 45 -0.20 -18.13 13.29
N SER A 46 0.05 -16.98 13.92
CA SER A 46 -0.79 -15.79 13.76
C SER A 46 -0.68 -15.16 12.37
N GLU A 47 0.51 -15.15 11.76
CA GLU A 47 0.69 -14.66 10.38
C GLU A 47 0.02 -15.58 9.35
N ARG A 48 0.12 -16.89 9.53
CA ARG A 48 -0.57 -17.89 8.70
C ARG A 48 -2.08 -17.70 8.79
N TYR A 49 -2.61 -17.60 10.00
CA TYR A 49 -4.02 -17.34 10.23
C TYR A 49 -4.47 -16.00 9.61
N GLY A 50 -3.67 -14.94 9.76
CA GLY A 50 -3.94 -13.66 9.14
C GLY A 50 -4.00 -13.73 7.60
N ALA A 51 -3.11 -14.51 6.98
CA ALA A 51 -3.13 -14.73 5.53
C ALA A 51 -4.37 -15.51 5.06
N GLU A 52 -4.78 -16.52 5.82
CA GLU A 52 -6.00 -17.31 5.55
C GLU A 52 -7.26 -16.43 5.64
N GLU A 53 -7.38 -15.62 6.69
CA GLU A 53 -8.50 -14.69 6.83
C GLU A 53 -8.51 -13.63 5.73
N LEU A 54 -7.35 -13.07 5.37
CA LEU A 54 -7.24 -12.13 4.26
C LEU A 54 -7.68 -12.77 2.94
N GLN A 55 -7.22 -13.99 2.63
CA GLN A 55 -7.62 -14.72 1.43
C GLN A 55 -9.13 -14.93 1.38
N ARG A 56 -9.72 -15.38 2.51
CA ARG A 56 -11.17 -15.61 2.62
C ARG A 56 -11.94 -14.31 2.34
N LEU A 57 -11.57 -13.22 3.00
CA LEU A 57 -12.25 -11.92 2.84
C LEU A 57 -12.11 -11.37 1.42
N LEU A 58 -10.93 -11.49 0.80
CA LEU A 58 -10.74 -11.07 -0.59
C LEU A 58 -11.59 -11.90 -1.57
N GLN A 59 -11.69 -13.21 -1.34
CA GLN A 59 -12.54 -14.09 -2.13
C GLN A 59 -14.03 -13.76 -1.95
N GLU A 60 -14.47 -13.47 -0.73
CA GLU A 60 -15.86 -13.07 -0.45
C GLU A 60 -16.24 -11.74 -1.13
N MET A 61 -15.34 -10.75 -1.09
CA MET A 61 -15.59 -9.43 -1.69
C MET A 61 -15.51 -9.41 -3.22
N SER A 62 -14.60 -10.19 -3.81
CA SER A 62 -14.24 -10.05 -5.23
C SER A 62 -14.51 -11.29 -6.08
N GLY A 63 -14.77 -12.44 -5.46
CA GLY A 63 -14.80 -13.75 -6.11
C GLY A 63 -13.41 -14.31 -6.46
N ALA A 64 -12.34 -13.50 -6.38
CA ALA A 64 -10.98 -13.94 -6.69
C ALA A 64 -10.30 -14.57 -5.47
N ARG A 65 -9.75 -15.76 -5.63
CA ARG A 65 -8.94 -16.41 -4.60
C ARG A 65 -7.46 -16.19 -4.87
N LEU A 66 -6.83 -15.30 -4.10
CA LEU A 66 -5.38 -15.07 -4.17
C LEU A 66 -4.67 -16.22 -3.45
N PRO A 67 -3.74 -16.95 -4.10
CA PRO A 67 -3.02 -18.03 -3.44
C PRO A 67 -2.14 -17.48 -2.32
N ILE A 68 -2.03 -18.24 -1.22
CA ILE A 68 -1.04 -17.98 -0.17
C ILE A 68 0.20 -18.79 -0.53
N VAL A 69 1.35 -18.13 -0.62
CA VAL A 69 2.64 -18.75 -0.94
C VAL A 69 3.70 -18.35 0.07
N THR A 70 4.78 -19.11 0.14
CA THR A 70 5.97 -18.76 0.90
C THR A 70 6.93 -17.92 0.07
N ASP A 71 7.89 -17.26 0.72
CA ASP A 71 8.97 -16.48 0.10
C ASP A 71 10.21 -17.30 -0.31
N ALA A 72 10.15 -18.62 -0.14
CA ALA A 72 11.17 -19.58 -0.58
C ALA A 72 11.12 -19.89 -2.09
#